data_AF-A0A729DXV2-F1
#
_entry.id   AF-A0A729DXV2-F1
#
_cell.length_a   1.000
_cell.length_b   1.000
_cell.length_c   1.000
_cell.angle_alpha   90.00
_cell.angle_beta   90.00
_cell.angle_gamma   90.00
#
_symmetry.space_group_name_H-M   'P 1'
#
loop_
_entity.id
_entity.type
_entity.pdbx_description
1 polymer ?
#
loop_
_entity_poly.entity_id
_entity_poly.type
_entity_poly.pdbx_seq_one_letter_code
_entity_poly.pdbx_strand_id
1 'polypeptide(L)'
;MKHLAFITAVAGLGMSVQAPAQIYESAFKDTNGIEIHAPSSRLMLNPASPVTLTLISGLDRFVNVKVTKDTGTVILNTTTTRTGVSDRLTAADGSEFYGKKVTLPALGEGKFVVQINVLDLNQKPVATYNYNWLIDVTPPAANALTANTGSGSTAGDVWKLGLEATGQYDFTSSGVSDANGIDKGLIYIYRQDGSLYSTTQMQYDVSGQKMYHTYSKNSVKGTGIPDSNLDEDFTAKVVIFDNAGNSRTLPTQKFRYDNTLGEMTLWAVHDPNTSSSVVPGVSNYPAYKAGMVVNETPIRLVYRIPKSNYRAYSGYTDLMVDGAPLPHQPDTIIRWLIDRPRS
;
A
#
# COMPACT_ATOMS: atom_id res chain seq x y z
N MET A 1 60.80 11.15 -23.13
CA MET A 1 59.68 12.12 -23.02
C MET A 1 58.70 11.50 -22.03
N LYS A 2 58.77 11.82 -20.73
CA LYS A 2 57.94 12.86 -20.06
C LYS A 2 56.49 12.76 -20.59
N HIS A 3 55.51 12.26 -19.84
CA HIS A 3 54.98 12.91 -18.64
C HIS A 3 54.39 11.95 -17.60
N LEU A 4 54.61 12.38 -16.36
CA LEU A 4 54.16 11.92 -15.06
C LEU A 4 52.62 12.00 -14.97
N ALA A 5 51.93 10.92 -14.61
CA ALA A 5 50.51 10.95 -14.26
C ALA A 5 50.36 10.83 -12.74
N PHE A 6 49.59 11.77 -12.20
CA PHE A 6 49.42 12.07 -10.79
C PHE A 6 48.94 10.89 -9.94
N ILE A 7 49.61 10.70 -8.82
CA ILE A 7 49.07 10.03 -7.63
C ILE A 7 47.95 10.93 -7.10
N THR A 8 46.71 10.47 -7.15
CA THR A 8 45.63 11.03 -6.33
C THR A 8 45.32 10.01 -5.25
N ALA A 9 45.87 10.25 -4.06
CA ALA A 9 45.47 9.58 -2.84
C ALA A 9 44.01 9.94 -2.55
N VAL A 10 43.10 8.97 -2.67
CA VAL A 10 41.77 9.09 -2.08
C VAL A 10 41.90 8.66 -0.62
N ALA A 11 41.74 9.66 0.24
CA ALA A 11 41.74 9.56 1.67
C ALA A 11 40.62 8.65 2.17
N GLY A 12 40.96 7.84 3.18
CA GLY A 12 40.08 7.49 4.29
C GLY A 12 38.78 6.78 3.94
N LEU A 13 38.84 5.45 3.83
CA LEU A 13 37.78 4.61 4.39
C LEU A 13 37.73 4.91 5.90
N GLY A 14 36.99 5.96 6.26
CA GLY A 14 36.51 6.16 7.61
C GLY A 14 35.56 5.00 7.91
N MET A 15 36.11 3.88 8.39
CA MET A 15 35.35 2.94 9.19
C MET A 15 34.78 3.77 10.34
N SER A 16 33.51 4.14 10.25
CA SER A 16 32.77 4.54 11.42
C SER A 16 32.79 3.32 12.34
N VAL A 17 33.72 3.34 13.29
CA VAL A 17 33.65 2.42 14.41
C VAL A 17 32.31 2.77 15.05
N GLN A 18 31.30 1.92 14.84
CA GLN A 18 30.08 2.01 15.62
C GLN A 18 30.55 1.98 17.07
N ALA A 19 30.41 3.11 17.76
CA ALA A 19 30.67 3.16 19.19
C ALA A 19 29.86 1.99 19.81
N PRO A 20 30.47 1.17 20.68
CA PRO A 20 29.74 0.06 21.29
C PRO A 20 28.47 0.62 21.92
N ALA A 21 27.32 0.11 21.47
CA ALA A 21 26.04 0.63 21.89
C ALA A 21 25.80 0.22 23.35
N GLN A 22 25.72 1.21 24.24
CA GLN A 22 25.50 0.98 25.66
C GLN A 22 24.07 0.52 25.96
N ILE A 23 23.10 0.93 25.14
CA ILE A 23 21.80 0.28 25.00
C ILE A 23 21.97 -0.79 23.91
N TYR A 24 21.78 -2.06 24.25
CA TYR A 24 21.78 -3.15 23.26
C TYR A 24 20.47 -3.12 22.45
N GLU A 25 19.35 -3.18 23.19
CA GLU A 25 18.01 -3.14 22.65
C GLU A 25 17.06 -2.41 23.60
N SER A 26 15.96 -1.91 23.04
CA SER A 26 14.82 -1.35 23.76
C SER A 26 13.61 -2.22 23.48
N ALA A 27 13.08 -2.87 24.51
CA ALA A 27 11.92 -3.75 24.42
C ALA A 27 10.63 -3.05 24.85
N PHE A 28 9.59 -3.11 24.02
CA PHE A 28 8.26 -2.54 24.30
C PHE A 28 7.18 -3.15 23.41
N LYS A 29 5.92 -3.00 23.79
CA LYS A 29 4.77 -3.23 22.91
C LYS A 29 4.48 -1.96 22.12
N ASP A 30 4.41 -2.04 20.81
CA ASP A 30 4.12 -0.90 19.94
C ASP A 30 2.63 -0.52 19.91
N THR A 31 2.28 0.57 19.22
CA THR A 31 0.89 1.03 19.06
C THR A 31 -0.02 0.07 18.28
N ASN A 32 0.54 -0.88 17.55
CA ASN A 32 -0.20 -1.96 16.87
C ASN A 32 -0.35 -3.21 17.75
N GLY A 33 0.25 -3.20 18.94
CA GLY A 33 0.20 -4.29 19.90
C GLY A 33 1.24 -5.41 19.68
N ILE A 34 2.30 -5.14 18.91
CA ILE A 34 3.38 -6.07 18.61
C ILE A 34 4.54 -5.84 19.59
N GLU A 35 5.16 -6.91 20.08
CA GLU A 35 6.39 -6.82 20.87
C GLU A 35 7.57 -6.49 19.96
N ILE A 36 8.28 -5.41 20.28
CA ILE A 36 9.40 -4.89 19.51
C ILE A 36 10.65 -4.90 20.38
N HIS A 37 11.75 -5.42 19.81
CA HIS A 37 13.10 -5.26 20.32
C HIS A 37 13.87 -4.32 19.38
N ALA A 38 13.81 -3.02 19.68
CA ALA A 38 14.42 -2.00 18.85
C ALA A 38 15.93 -1.94 19.08
N PRO A 39 16.78 -2.05 18.05
CA PRO A 39 18.21 -1.89 18.20
C PRO A 39 18.55 -0.44 18.57
N SER A 40 19.75 -0.21 19.10
CA SER A 40 20.22 1.11 19.54
C SER A 40 20.22 2.19 18.44
N SER A 41 20.28 1.78 17.17
CA SER A 41 20.25 2.66 16.00
C SER A 41 18.84 3.15 15.65
N ARG A 42 17.79 2.50 16.17
CA ARG A 42 16.41 2.94 15.97
C ARG A 42 16.10 4.06 16.96
N LEU A 43 16.07 5.28 16.43
CA LEU A 43 15.87 6.50 17.22
C LEU A 43 14.42 6.99 17.24
N MET A 44 13.56 6.47 16.37
CA MET A 44 12.14 6.77 16.36
C MET A 44 11.34 5.54 16.77
N LEU A 45 10.52 5.71 17.81
CA LEU A 45 9.83 4.62 18.50
C LEU A 45 8.36 4.98 18.71
N ASN A 46 7.50 3.97 18.71
CA ASN A 46 6.07 4.08 18.94
C ASN A 46 5.57 3.18 20.10
N PRO A 47 6.12 3.32 21.31
CA PRO A 47 5.75 2.47 22.45
C PRO A 47 4.34 2.78 22.98
N ALA A 48 3.51 1.73 23.09
CA ALA A 48 2.25 1.73 23.82
C ALA A 48 2.39 1.15 25.25
N SER A 49 3.57 0.63 25.60
CA SER A 49 3.93 0.18 26.95
C SER A 49 5.18 0.92 27.47
N PRO A 50 5.50 0.80 28.77
CA PRO A 50 6.83 1.18 29.25
C PRO A 50 7.94 0.52 28.42
N VAL A 51 9.03 1.25 28.21
CA VAL A 51 10.20 0.77 27.45
C VAL A 51 11.22 0.18 28.40
N THR A 52 11.65 -1.04 28.16
CA THR A 52 12.74 -1.68 28.93
C THR A 52 14.03 -1.65 28.14
N LEU A 53 15.05 -1.00 28.68
CA LEU A 53 16.40 -0.96 28.12
C LEU A 53 17.17 -2.18 28.58
N THR A 54 17.83 -2.86 27.66
CA THR A 54 18.88 -3.85 27.96
C THR A 54 20.24 -3.18 27.78
N LEU A 55 20.99 -3.00 28.87
CA LEU A 55 22.19 -2.15 28.92
C LEU A 55 23.47 -2.98 29.09
N ILE A 56 24.54 -2.66 28.36
CA ILE A 56 25.83 -3.38 28.41
C ILE A 56 26.81 -2.72 29.39
N SER A 57 26.79 -3.02 30.68
CA SER A 57 27.67 -2.29 31.63
C SER A 57 29.12 -2.83 31.69
N GLY A 58 29.33 -4.11 31.42
CA GLY A 58 30.52 -4.83 31.88
C GLY A 58 30.50 -5.12 33.38
N LEU A 59 31.42 -5.97 33.85
CA LEU A 59 31.57 -6.34 35.26
C LEU A 59 32.11 -5.16 36.09
N ASP A 60 31.71 -5.11 37.36
CA ASP A 60 32.16 -4.12 38.35
C ASP A 60 31.88 -2.66 37.97
N ARG A 61 30.78 -2.43 37.24
CA ARG A 61 30.28 -1.11 36.87
C ARG A 61 28.89 -0.86 37.45
N PHE A 62 28.55 0.42 37.59
CA PHE A 62 27.16 0.86 37.74
C PHE A 62 26.72 1.53 36.44
N VAL A 63 25.42 1.58 36.20
CA VAL A 63 24.86 2.33 35.07
C VAL A 63 23.86 3.34 35.60
N ASN A 64 24.09 4.61 35.31
CA ASN A 64 23.11 5.66 35.51
C ASN A 64 22.36 5.92 34.21
N VAL A 65 21.03 5.88 34.28
CA VAL A 65 20.11 6.17 33.18
C VAL A 65 19.37 7.45 33.50
N LYS A 66 19.62 8.47 32.69
CA LYS A 66 18.94 9.76 32.78
C LYS A 66 18.14 10.02 31.51
N VAL A 67 16.83 10.22 31.65
CA VAL A 67 15.95 10.58 30.53
C VAL A 67 15.50 12.02 30.72
N THR A 68 15.76 12.84 29.71
CA THR A 68 15.39 14.26 29.72
C THR A 68 14.50 14.53 28.51
N LYS A 69 13.34 15.16 28.73
CA LYS A 69 12.50 15.66 27.64
C LYS A 69 13.17 16.89 27.00
N ASP A 70 12.90 17.17 25.74
CA ASP A 70 13.43 18.35 25.02
C ASP A 70 13.15 19.70 25.71
N THR A 71 12.08 19.79 26.51
CA THR A 71 11.78 20.90 27.42
C THR A 71 12.81 21.11 28.56
N GLY A 72 13.78 20.21 28.71
CA GLY A 72 14.74 20.19 29.82
C GLY A 72 14.26 19.44 31.07
N THR A 73 13.01 18.97 31.07
CA THR A 73 12.43 18.23 32.20
C THR A 73 13.09 16.85 32.34
N VAL A 74 13.64 16.55 33.52
CA VAL A 74 14.16 15.22 33.82
C VAL A 74 13.01 14.29 34.19
N ILE A 75 12.79 13.27 33.36
CA ILE A 75 11.70 12.28 33.51
C ILE A 75 12.17 11.09 34.36
N LEU A 76 13.43 10.72 34.23
CA LEU A 76 14.06 9.66 35.00
C LEU A 76 15.51 10.03 35.27
N ASN A 77 15.99 9.71 36.47
CA ASN A 77 17.42 9.69 36.78
C ASN A 77 17.65 8.61 37.84
N THR A 78 18.09 7.42 37.41
CA THR A 78 18.27 6.26 38.29
C THR A 78 19.61 5.62 38.06
N THR A 79 20.19 5.04 39.11
CA THR A 79 21.46 4.30 39.03
C THR A 79 21.20 2.86 39.42
N THR A 80 21.65 1.92 38.61
CA THR A 80 21.51 0.48 38.86
C THR A 80 22.34 0.06 40.08
N THR A 81 22.13 -1.16 40.57
CA THR A 81 23.13 -1.81 41.43
C THR A 81 24.40 -2.15 40.63
N ARG A 82 25.49 -2.48 41.34
CA ARG A 82 26.74 -2.95 40.72
C ARG A 82 26.45 -4.20 39.87
N THR A 83 26.97 -4.24 38.66
CA THR A 83 26.92 -5.42 37.80
C THR A 83 27.94 -6.45 38.26
N GLY A 84 27.45 -7.62 38.67
CA GLY A 84 28.24 -8.80 39.03
C GLY A 84 28.07 -9.93 38.03
N VAL A 85 28.66 -11.09 38.35
CA VAL A 85 28.59 -12.30 37.49
C VAL A 85 27.17 -12.86 37.32
N SER A 86 26.27 -12.61 38.27
CA SER A 86 24.86 -12.99 38.18
C SER A 86 24.06 -12.13 37.20
N ASP A 87 24.62 -11.03 36.74
CA ASP A 87 23.97 -10.08 35.82
C ASP A 87 24.33 -10.36 34.36
N ARG A 88 24.59 -11.63 34.03
CA ARG A 88 24.74 -12.09 32.66
C ARG A 88 23.36 -12.11 32.01
N LEU A 89 23.18 -11.28 30.98
CA LEU A 89 21.94 -11.14 30.24
C LEU A 89 22.07 -11.80 28.87
N THR A 90 20.96 -12.37 28.40
CA THR A 90 20.78 -12.82 27.03
C THR A 90 19.80 -11.86 26.34
N ALA A 91 20.21 -11.26 25.22
CA ALA A 91 19.36 -10.41 24.40
C ALA A 91 18.41 -11.22 23.50
N ALA A 92 17.51 -10.56 22.78
CA ALA A 92 16.51 -11.24 21.94
C ALA A 92 17.14 -12.06 20.79
N ASP A 93 18.31 -11.65 20.30
CA ASP A 93 19.07 -12.37 19.28
C ASP A 93 19.99 -13.48 19.82
N GLY A 94 19.94 -13.74 21.14
CA GLY A 94 20.75 -14.76 21.81
C GLY A 94 22.14 -14.29 22.24
N SER A 95 22.53 -13.04 21.96
CA SER A 95 23.81 -12.49 22.39
C SER A 95 23.87 -12.36 23.91
N GLU A 96 25.04 -12.68 24.48
CA GLU A 96 25.23 -12.69 25.93
C GLU A 96 26.30 -11.68 26.39
N PHE A 97 25.98 -10.92 27.43
CA PHE A 97 26.88 -9.92 28.00
C PHE A 97 26.50 -9.62 29.46
N TYR A 98 27.41 -8.97 30.20
CA TYR A 98 27.13 -8.51 31.56
C TYR A 98 26.51 -7.12 31.52
N GLY A 99 25.37 -6.95 32.19
CA GLY A 99 24.56 -5.76 32.01
C GLY A 99 23.41 -5.62 32.99
N LYS A 100 22.53 -4.65 32.74
CA LYS A 100 21.32 -4.41 33.55
C LYS A 100 20.14 -4.13 32.65
N LYS A 101 18.94 -4.50 33.12
CA LYS A 101 17.70 -4.01 32.54
C LYS A 101 17.18 -2.82 33.34
N VAL A 102 16.73 -1.78 32.65
CA VAL A 102 16.10 -0.61 33.26
C VAL A 102 14.81 -0.30 32.52
N THR A 103 13.69 -0.31 33.22
CA THR A 103 12.39 0.08 32.66
C THR A 103 12.19 1.57 32.85
N LEU A 104 11.92 2.26 31.74
CA LEU A 104 11.60 3.68 31.72
C LEU A 104 10.13 3.89 32.09
N PRO A 105 9.77 5.03 32.71
CA PRO A 105 8.37 5.42 32.80
C PRO A 105 7.77 5.63 31.40
N ALA A 106 6.44 5.67 31.30
CA ALA A 106 5.77 6.04 30.04
C ALA A 106 6.19 7.46 29.63
N LEU A 107 6.85 7.58 28.47
CA LEU A 107 7.45 8.84 28.03
C LEU A 107 6.43 9.80 27.38
N GLY A 108 5.35 9.26 26.78
CA GLY A 108 4.41 10.02 25.96
C GLY A 108 5.08 10.59 24.70
N GLU A 109 4.30 11.28 23.86
CA GLU A 109 4.79 11.82 22.60
C GLU A 109 5.83 12.96 22.81
N GLY A 110 6.83 13.00 21.94
CA GLY A 110 7.83 14.07 21.87
C GLY A 110 9.28 13.60 21.77
N LYS A 111 10.21 14.55 21.95
CA LYS A 111 11.65 14.30 21.84
C LYS A 111 12.29 14.12 23.21
N PHE A 112 13.19 13.15 23.31
CA PHE A 112 13.88 12.80 24.54
C PHE A 112 15.36 12.57 24.29
N VAL A 113 16.17 12.88 25.29
CA VAL A 113 17.57 12.46 25.36
C VAL A 113 17.67 11.39 26.45
N VAL A 114 17.96 10.16 26.03
CA VAL A 114 18.32 9.07 26.94
C VAL A 114 19.83 9.06 27.07
N GLN A 115 20.32 9.51 28.23
CA GLN A 115 21.72 9.51 28.57
C GLN A 115 22.05 8.29 29.43
N ILE A 116 23.07 7.55 29.02
CA ILE A 116 23.61 6.42 29.77
C ILE A 116 25.02 6.76 30.23
N ASN A 117 25.23 6.79 31.55
CA ASN A 117 26.54 6.97 32.15
C ASN A 117 27.00 5.64 32.75
N VAL A 118 28.11 5.11 32.26
CA VAL A 118 28.78 3.97 32.89
C VAL A 118 29.68 4.52 33.99
N LEU A 119 29.53 4.01 35.21
CA LEU A 119 30.25 4.51 36.39
C LEU A 119 31.23 3.46 36.92
N ASP A 120 32.34 3.93 37.49
CA ASP A 120 33.30 3.10 38.24
C ASP A 120 32.77 2.70 39.64
N LEU A 121 33.61 1.97 40.39
CA LEU A 121 33.30 1.54 41.76
C LEU A 121 33.12 2.70 42.75
N ASN A 122 33.62 3.89 42.43
CA ASN A 122 33.45 5.12 43.20
C ASN A 122 32.27 5.97 42.68
N GLN A 123 31.43 5.41 41.80
CA GLN A 123 30.31 6.06 41.13
C GLN A 123 30.70 7.29 40.29
N LYS A 124 31.94 7.36 39.81
CA LYS A 124 32.37 8.40 38.87
C LYS A 124 32.13 7.94 37.43
N PRO A 125 31.60 8.81 36.55
CA PRO A 125 31.44 8.47 35.14
C PRO A 125 32.76 8.13 34.47
N VAL A 126 32.81 6.97 33.81
CA VAL A 126 33.93 6.55 32.95
C VAL A 126 33.58 6.65 31.46
N ALA A 127 32.30 6.60 31.13
CA ALA A 127 31.79 6.82 29.77
C ALA A 127 30.36 7.35 29.81
N THR A 128 30.01 8.17 28.82
CA THR A 128 28.68 8.77 28.66
C THR A 128 28.22 8.60 27.22
N TYR A 129 26.98 8.14 27.05
CA TYR A 129 26.33 7.93 25.76
C TYR A 129 25.00 8.68 25.73
N ASN A 130 24.66 9.29 24.61
CA ASN A 130 23.39 10.00 24.44
C ASN A 130 22.64 9.43 23.24
N TYR A 131 21.36 9.14 23.43
CA TYR A 131 20.44 8.68 22.40
C TYR A 131 19.31 9.69 22.28
N ASN A 132 19.20 10.30 21.11
CA ASN A 132 18.14 11.27 20.83
C ASN A 132 16.94 10.51 20.27
N TRP A 133 15.94 10.30 21.11
CA TRP A 133 14.72 9.59 20.75
C TRP A 133 13.62 10.55 20.33
N LEU A 134 12.86 10.13 19.33
CA LEU A 134 11.56 10.68 18.98
C LEU A 134 10.51 9.61 19.29
N ILE A 135 9.67 9.89 20.28
CA ILE A 135 8.51 9.08 20.59
C ILE A 135 7.33 9.63 19.81
N ASP A 136 6.81 8.82 18.90
CA ASP A 136 5.65 9.12 18.08
C ASP A 136 4.67 7.96 18.17
N VAL A 137 3.52 8.23 18.79
CA VAL A 137 2.46 7.25 19.02
C VAL A 137 1.17 7.60 18.27
N THR A 138 1.20 8.66 17.46
CA THR A 138 0.02 9.16 16.76
C THR A 138 -0.05 8.48 15.38
N PRO A 139 -1.13 7.73 15.05
CA PRO A 139 -1.27 7.15 13.73
C PRO A 139 -1.43 8.21 12.64
N PRO A 140 -1.02 7.90 11.38
CA PRO A 140 -1.20 8.82 10.28
C PRO A 140 -2.67 9.18 10.05
N ALA A 141 -2.94 10.43 9.71
CA ALA A 141 -4.24 10.87 9.23
C ALA A 141 -4.44 10.43 7.77
N ALA A 142 -5.68 10.08 7.41
CA ALA A 142 -6.06 9.69 6.05
C ALA A 142 -7.60 9.57 5.93
N ASN A 143 -8.16 9.98 4.80
CA ASN A 143 -9.59 9.83 4.53
C ASN A 143 -9.96 8.42 4.06
N ALA A 144 -11.25 8.11 4.02
CA ALA A 144 -11.73 6.86 3.45
C ALA A 144 -11.31 6.73 1.98
N LEU A 145 -11.23 5.48 1.50
CA LEU A 145 -10.90 5.20 0.12
C LEU A 145 -11.96 5.84 -0.80
N THR A 146 -11.50 6.39 -1.91
CA THR A 146 -12.30 6.86 -3.04
C THR A 146 -11.76 6.22 -4.32
N ALA A 147 -12.50 6.28 -5.41
CA ALA A 147 -11.98 5.96 -6.73
C ALA A 147 -12.55 6.92 -7.77
N ASN A 148 -11.77 7.19 -8.81
CA ASN A 148 -12.25 7.84 -10.03
C ASN A 148 -12.58 6.77 -11.06
N THR A 149 -13.53 7.05 -11.96
CA THR A 149 -13.91 6.15 -13.06
C THR A 149 -14.34 6.95 -14.28
N GLY A 150 -14.13 6.40 -15.47
CA GLY A 150 -14.57 6.98 -16.75
C GLY A 150 -15.91 6.40 -17.20
N SER A 151 -16.05 5.08 -17.16
CA SER A 151 -17.26 4.38 -17.64
C SER A 151 -17.97 3.55 -16.55
N GLY A 152 -17.51 3.68 -15.30
CA GLY A 152 -17.97 2.90 -14.16
C GLY A 152 -18.84 3.66 -13.14
N SER A 153 -18.93 3.13 -11.92
CA SER A 153 -19.64 3.80 -10.82
C SER A 153 -18.99 3.56 -9.47
N THR A 154 -18.79 4.63 -8.71
CA THR A 154 -18.29 4.61 -7.32
C THR A 154 -19.36 5.01 -6.32
N ALA A 155 -20.64 4.90 -6.71
CA ALA A 155 -21.78 5.16 -5.85
C ALA A 155 -22.22 3.89 -5.09
N GLY A 156 -22.63 4.06 -3.83
CA GLY A 156 -23.14 2.97 -2.99
C GLY A 156 -22.04 2.05 -2.43
N ASP A 157 -22.48 0.93 -1.87
CA ASP A 157 -21.63 0.02 -1.08
C ASP A 157 -20.67 -0.82 -1.92
N VAL A 158 -20.98 -1.05 -3.20
CA VAL A 158 -20.15 -1.84 -4.12
C VAL A 158 -19.85 -1.01 -5.36
N TRP A 159 -18.58 -0.65 -5.53
CA TRP A 159 -18.15 0.07 -6.73
C TRP A 159 -18.08 -0.87 -7.92
N LYS A 160 -18.39 -0.36 -9.10
CA LYS A 160 -18.26 -1.06 -10.37
C LYS A 160 -17.15 -0.38 -11.16
N LEU A 161 -16.02 -1.05 -11.24
CA LEU A 161 -14.80 -0.56 -11.87
C LEU A 161 -14.47 -1.43 -13.09
N GLY A 162 -13.58 -0.97 -13.96
CA GLY A 162 -13.13 -1.78 -15.09
C GLY A 162 -11.90 -1.23 -15.79
N LEU A 163 -11.51 -1.86 -16.88
CA LEU A 163 -10.50 -1.35 -17.80
C LEU A 163 -11.01 -0.10 -18.50
N GLU A 164 -10.25 0.98 -18.36
CA GLU A 164 -10.58 2.29 -18.92
C GLU A 164 -9.67 2.56 -20.12
N ALA A 165 -10.27 3.03 -21.23
CA ALA A 165 -9.58 3.14 -22.51
C ALA A 165 -8.35 4.07 -22.46
N THR A 166 -8.47 5.22 -21.80
CA THR A 166 -7.46 6.27 -21.72
C THR A 166 -7.39 6.87 -20.32
N GLY A 167 -6.19 7.28 -19.90
CA GLY A 167 -5.96 7.92 -18.60
C GLY A 167 -5.53 6.95 -17.51
N GLN A 168 -5.46 7.43 -16.28
CA GLN A 168 -5.09 6.67 -15.08
C GLN A 168 -6.24 6.75 -14.07
N TYR A 169 -6.62 5.60 -13.53
CA TYR A 169 -7.70 5.47 -12.56
C TYR A 169 -7.23 4.68 -11.36
N ASP A 170 -7.50 5.26 -10.20
CA ASP A 170 -6.84 4.92 -8.97
C ASP A 170 -7.87 4.73 -7.85
N PHE A 171 -7.61 3.76 -6.99
CA PHE A 171 -8.06 3.86 -5.61
C PHE A 171 -7.24 4.96 -4.94
N THR A 172 -7.88 5.92 -4.28
CA THR A 172 -7.23 7.07 -3.67
C THR A 172 -7.70 7.32 -2.25
N SER A 173 -6.75 7.52 -1.34
CA SER A 173 -6.98 8.10 -0.01
C SER A 173 -6.33 9.49 0.02
N SER A 174 -7.10 10.52 0.33
CA SER A 174 -6.63 11.90 0.47
C SER A 174 -6.39 12.28 1.94
N GLY A 175 -5.79 13.45 2.18
CA GLY A 175 -5.50 13.93 3.54
C GLY A 175 -4.49 13.05 4.28
N VAL A 176 -3.64 12.35 3.52
CA VAL A 176 -2.60 11.47 4.07
C VAL A 176 -1.48 12.34 4.62
N SER A 177 -1.33 12.32 5.94
CA SER A 177 -0.35 13.16 6.63
C SER A 177 0.02 12.57 7.98
N ASP A 178 1.25 12.83 8.37
CA ASP A 178 1.77 12.54 9.69
C ASP A 178 2.87 13.57 10.02
N ALA A 179 3.02 13.93 11.30
CA ALA A 179 3.99 14.94 11.73
C ALA A 179 5.46 14.49 11.49
N ASN A 180 5.71 13.19 11.56
CA ASN A 180 7.03 12.58 11.39
C ASN A 180 7.15 11.77 10.09
N GLY A 181 6.16 11.92 9.20
CA GLY A 181 6.19 11.46 7.82
C GLY A 181 5.66 10.04 7.64
N ILE A 182 5.40 9.69 6.39
CA ILE A 182 4.75 8.44 6.00
C ILE A 182 5.79 7.46 5.48
N ASP A 183 5.77 6.20 5.96
CA ASP A 183 6.62 5.10 5.44
C ASP A 183 6.00 4.55 4.16
N LYS A 184 4.78 4.00 4.26
CA LYS A 184 4.11 3.33 3.14
C LYS A 184 2.61 3.18 3.34
N GLY A 185 1.90 2.97 2.23
CA GLY A 185 0.53 2.45 2.22
C GLY A 185 0.51 1.07 1.57
N LEU A 186 -0.28 0.15 2.13
CA LEU A 186 -0.56 -1.16 1.53
C LEU A 186 -2.04 -1.27 1.24
N ILE A 187 -2.39 -1.72 0.02
CA ILE A 187 -3.73 -2.15 -0.33
C ILE A 187 -3.76 -3.68 -0.38
N TYR A 188 -4.72 -4.25 0.33
CA TYR A 188 -5.03 -5.66 0.36
C TYR A 188 -6.35 -5.85 -0.38
N ILE A 189 -6.36 -6.75 -1.36
CA ILE A 189 -7.58 -7.15 -2.05
C ILE A 189 -7.95 -8.54 -1.60
N TYR A 190 -9.16 -8.69 -1.09
CA TYR A 190 -9.74 -9.97 -0.69
C TYR A 190 -10.81 -10.38 -1.68
N ARG A 191 -10.89 -11.68 -1.93
CA ARG A 191 -11.99 -12.33 -2.64
C ARG A 191 -13.28 -12.29 -1.82
N GLN A 192 -14.40 -12.61 -2.47
CA GLN A 192 -15.70 -12.65 -1.83
C GLN A 192 -15.78 -13.68 -0.69
N ASP A 193 -15.00 -14.77 -0.78
CA ASP A 193 -14.88 -15.79 0.26
C ASP A 193 -14.01 -15.38 1.46
N GLY A 194 -13.43 -14.17 1.43
CA GLY A 194 -12.55 -13.63 2.45
C GLY A 194 -11.07 -14.03 2.31
N SER A 195 -10.71 -14.85 1.31
CA SER A 195 -9.32 -15.18 1.02
C SER A 195 -8.56 -13.96 0.48
N LEU A 196 -7.29 -13.80 0.89
CA LEU A 196 -6.44 -12.74 0.37
C LEU A 196 -6.08 -13.04 -1.10
N TYR A 197 -6.43 -12.14 -2.00
CA TYR A 197 -6.04 -12.20 -3.40
C TYR A 197 -4.67 -11.58 -3.63
N SER A 198 -4.44 -10.35 -3.14
CA SER A 198 -3.18 -9.64 -3.34
C SER A 198 -2.89 -8.62 -2.24
N THR A 199 -1.61 -8.29 -2.10
CA THR A 199 -1.12 -7.16 -1.31
C THR A 199 -0.19 -6.35 -2.20
N THR A 200 -0.48 -5.06 -2.39
CA THR A 200 0.33 -4.16 -3.22
C THR A 200 0.66 -2.89 -2.45
N GLN A 201 1.89 -2.39 -2.62
CA GLN A 201 2.26 -1.08 -2.08
C GLN A 201 1.63 0.04 -2.91
N MET A 202 0.95 0.96 -2.23
CA MET A 202 0.39 2.18 -2.80
C MET A 202 1.50 3.21 -3.04
N GLN A 203 1.27 4.10 -4.00
CA GLN A 203 2.15 5.23 -4.26
C GLN A 203 1.77 6.40 -3.37
N TYR A 204 2.77 7.10 -2.82
CA TYR A 204 2.56 8.29 -2.02
C TYR A 204 2.93 9.55 -2.79
N ASP A 205 1.95 10.40 -3.04
CA ASP A 205 2.18 11.77 -3.50
C ASP A 205 2.22 12.69 -2.27
N VAL A 206 3.45 13.03 -1.87
CA VAL A 206 3.75 13.87 -0.71
C VAL A 206 3.14 15.27 -0.87
N SER A 207 3.20 15.84 -2.07
CA SER A 207 2.73 17.21 -2.33
C SER A 207 1.20 17.28 -2.28
N GLY A 208 0.55 16.28 -2.87
CA GLY A 208 -0.91 16.14 -2.86
C GLY A 208 -1.49 15.53 -1.57
N GLN A 209 -0.64 15.13 -0.61
CA GLN A 209 -1.04 14.40 0.60
C GLN A 209 -2.01 13.25 0.29
N LYS A 210 -1.66 12.41 -0.69
CA LYS A 210 -2.52 11.32 -1.14
C LYS A 210 -1.75 10.02 -1.36
N MET A 211 -2.37 8.92 -0.95
CA MET A 211 -1.96 7.56 -1.28
C MET A 211 -2.86 7.05 -2.39
N TYR A 212 -2.28 6.49 -3.44
CA TYR A 212 -3.07 5.96 -4.56
C TYR A 212 -2.53 4.62 -5.09
N HIS A 213 -3.45 3.80 -5.61
CA HIS A 213 -3.15 2.55 -6.28
C HIS A 213 -3.91 2.48 -7.60
N THR A 214 -3.16 2.46 -8.70
CA THR A 214 -3.73 2.42 -10.05
C THR A 214 -4.35 1.07 -10.33
N TYR A 215 -5.66 1.06 -10.56
CA TYR A 215 -6.38 -0.14 -10.96
C TYR A 215 -6.50 -0.28 -12.49
N SER A 216 -6.42 0.84 -13.22
CA SER A 216 -6.45 0.86 -14.70
C SER A 216 -5.64 2.04 -15.24
N LYS A 217 -4.82 1.80 -16.27
CA LYS A 217 -4.13 2.85 -17.01
C LYS A 217 -4.03 2.52 -18.48
N ASN A 218 -4.62 3.35 -19.35
CA ASN A 218 -4.57 3.19 -20.81
C ASN A 218 -4.88 1.75 -21.27
N SER A 219 -6.03 1.20 -20.86
CA SER A 219 -6.45 -0.19 -21.12
C SER A 219 -5.55 -1.28 -20.51
N VAL A 220 -4.65 -0.94 -19.59
CA VAL A 220 -3.82 -1.89 -18.86
C VAL A 220 -4.31 -2.02 -17.42
N LYS A 221 -4.52 -3.26 -16.98
CA LYS A 221 -4.92 -3.60 -15.62
C LYS A 221 -3.79 -3.29 -14.63
N GLY A 222 -4.14 -2.72 -13.48
CA GLY A 222 -3.22 -2.50 -12.38
C GLY A 222 -2.65 -3.79 -11.77
N THR A 223 -1.43 -3.74 -11.26
CA THR A 223 -0.81 -4.85 -10.53
C THR A 223 -1.66 -5.22 -9.30
N GLY A 224 -1.92 -6.50 -9.10
CA GLY A 224 -2.68 -6.97 -7.94
C GLY A 224 -4.20 -6.82 -8.06
N ILE A 225 -4.72 -6.23 -9.15
CA ILE A 225 -6.14 -6.23 -9.46
C ILE A 225 -6.58 -7.59 -10.05
N PRO A 226 -7.72 -8.16 -9.62
CA PRO A 226 -8.21 -9.44 -10.12
C PRO A 226 -8.60 -9.40 -11.60
N ASP A 227 -8.50 -10.55 -12.28
CA ASP A 227 -9.21 -10.77 -13.53
C ASP A 227 -10.67 -11.13 -13.20
N SER A 228 -11.64 -10.39 -13.73
CA SER A 228 -13.07 -10.58 -13.44
C SER A 228 -13.94 -9.96 -14.53
N ASN A 229 -15.18 -10.45 -14.63
CA ASN A 229 -16.22 -9.94 -15.52
C ASN A 229 -17.42 -9.44 -14.70
N LEU A 230 -17.15 -8.64 -13.67
CA LEU A 230 -18.16 -8.13 -12.71
C LEU A 230 -18.98 -9.23 -12.01
N ASP A 231 -18.38 -10.38 -11.79
CA ASP A 231 -18.99 -11.60 -11.27
C ASP A 231 -18.65 -11.90 -9.81
N GLU A 232 -17.71 -11.17 -9.21
CA GLU A 232 -17.27 -11.34 -7.82
C GLU A 232 -17.22 -9.99 -7.08
N ASP A 233 -17.69 -9.97 -5.83
CA ASP A 233 -17.52 -8.84 -4.90
C ASP A 233 -16.17 -8.95 -4.20
N PHE A 234 -15.19 -8.17 -4.65
CA PHE A 234 -13.90 -8.03 -3.97
C PHE A 234 -13.99 -7.00 -2.84
N THR A 235 -13.10 -7.11 -1.86
CA THR A 235 -12.95 -6.12 -0.78
C THR A 235 -11.55 -5.52 -0.79
N ALA A 236 -11.47 -4.20 -0.97
CA ALA A 236 -10.25 -3.42 -0.79
C ALA A 236 -10.12 -2.99 0.68
N LYS A 237 -8.99 -3.31 1.31
CA LYS A 237 -8.58 -2.84 2.63
C LYS A 237 -7.27 -2.10 2.49
N VAL A 238 -7.16 -0.91 3.08
CA VAL A 238 -5.93 -0.12 3.04
C VAL A 238 -5.40 0.08 4.45
N VAL A 239 -4.09 -0.08 4.61
CA VAL A 239 -3.36 0.23 5.84
C VAL A 239 -2.20 1.16 5.51
N ILE A 240 -2.13 2.30 6.20
CA ILE A 240 -1.07 3.30 6.02
C ILE A 240 -0.20 3.30 7.28
N PHE A 241 1.11 3.30 7.08
CA PHE A 241 2.13 3.29 8.12
C PHE A 241 2.93 4.59 8.07
N ASP A 242 3.19 5.18 9.23
CA ASP A 242 4.16 6.26 9.38
C ASP A 242 5.58 5.71 9.58
N ASN A 243 6.56 6.61 9.64
CA ASN A 243 7.96 6.25 9.84
C ASN A 243 8.26 5.70 11.25
N ALA A 244 7.44 6.01 12.25
CA ALA A 244 7.60 5.49 13.61
C ALA A 244 7.09 4.04 13.73
N GLY A 245 6.21 3.65 12.80
CA GLY A 245 5.59 2.34 12.70
C GLY A 245 4.14 2.32 13.18
N ASN A 246 3.52 3.46 13.51
CA ASN A 246 2.08 3.48 13.78
C ASN A 246 1.32 3.19 12.48
N SER A 247 0.12 2.62 12.61
CA SER A 247 -0.71 2.32 11.46
C SER A 247 -2.13 2.84 11.58
N ARG A 248 -2.70 3.26 10.45
CA ARG A 248 -4.13 3.51 10.29
C ARG A 248 -4.70 2.54 9.26
N THR A 249 -5.69 1.76 9.68
CA THR A 249 -6.53 0.97 8.76
C THR A 249 -7.73 1.81 8.33
N LEU A 250 -7.93 1.98 7.03
CA LEU A 250 -9.10 2.67 6.49
C LEU A 250 -10.34 1.76 6.51
N PRO A 251 -11.56 2.32 6.48
CA PRO A 251 -12.77 1.55 6.20
C PRO A 251 -12.61 0.74 4.91
N THR A 252 -13.04 -0.52 4.93
CA THR A 252 -12.99 -1.40 3.76
C THR A 252 -14.01 -0.97 2.72
N GLN A 253 -13.68 -1.11 1.45
CA GLN A 253 -14.56 -0.79 0.33
C GLN A 253 -14.76 -2.01 -0.58
N LYS A 254 -16.01 -2.35 -0.88
CA LYS A 254 -16.28 -3.40 -1.86
C LYS A 254 -16.24 -2.87 -3.28
N PHE A 255 -15.77 -3.69 -4.20
CA PHE A 255 -15.80 -3.38 -5.63
C PHE A 255 -15.94 -4.65 -6.47
N ARG A 256 -16.45 -4.47 -7.68
CA ARG A 256 -16.36 -5.41 -8.78
C ARG A 256 -15.45 -4.82 -9.84
N TYR A 257 -14.78 -5.68 -10.59
CA TYR A 257 -13.89 -5.26 -11.66
C TYR A 257 -14.25 -5.95 -12.97
N ASP A 258 -14.19 -5.21 -14.06
CA ASP A 258 -14.32 -5.74 -15.42
C ASP A 258 -13.03 -5.52 -16.21
N ASN A 259 -12.40 -6.60 -16.64
CA ASN A 259 -11.30 -6.52 -17.60
C ASN A 259 -11.43 -7.50 -18.75
N THR A 260 -12.62 -8.06 -18.93
CA THR A 260 -12.87 -9.01 -19.99
C THR A 260 -13.80 -8.39 -21.00
N LEU A 261 -13.55 -8.58 -22.29
CA LEU A 261 -14.50 -8.19 -23.34
C LEU A 261 -15.77 -9.06 -23.33
N GLY A 262 -15.78 -10.12 -22.50
CA GLY A 262 -16.69 -11.24 -22.63
C GLY A 262 -16.48 -12.00 -23.94
N GLU A 263 -17.19 -13.10 -24.11
CA GLU A 263 -17.34 -13.74 -25.41
C GLU A 263 -18.20 -12.86 -26.32
N MET A 264 -17.71 -12.57 -27.52
CA MET A 264 -18.45 -11.94 -28.61
C MET A 264 -18.28 -12.78 -29.87
N THR A 265 -19.38 -13.13 -30.52
CA THR A 265 -19.33 -13.90 -31.77
C THR A 265 -19.87 -13.05 -32.92
N LEU A 266 -19.07 -12.86 -33.96
CA LEU A 266 -19.56 -12.24 -35.19
C LEU A 266 -20.62 -13.15 -35.80
N TRP A 267 -21.83 -12.62 -35.95
CA TRP A 267 -23.00 -13.41 -36.33
C TRP A 267 -23.47 -13.11 -37.74
N ALA A 268 -23.48 -11.83 -38.13
CA ALA A 268 -23.90 -11.41 -39.45
C ALA A 268 -23.12 -10.19 -39.93
N VAL A 269 -23.05 -10.03 -41.25
CA VAL A 269 -22.45 -8.87 -41.94
C VAL A 269 -23.54 -8.27 -42.82
N HIS A 270 -23.66 -6.95 -42.86
CA HIS A 270 -24.60 -6.34 -43.79
C HIS A 270 -24.12 -6.53 -45.23
N ASP A 271 -25.02 -6.94 -46.11
CA ASP A 271 -24.76 -7.03 -47.54
C ASP A 271 -25.90 -6.37 -48.32
N PRO A 272 -25.66 -5.20 -48.97
CA PRO A 272 -26.69 -4.49 -49.71
C PRO A 272 -27.22 -5.30 -50.92
N ASN A 273 -26.50 -6.33 -51.38
CA ASN A 273 -26.85 -7.12 -52.55
C ASN A 273 -27.76 -8.31 -52.24
N THR A 274 -28.15 -8.52 -50.98
CA THR A 274 -29.05 -9.61 -50.57
C THR A 274 -30.20 -9.10 -49.71
N SER A 275 -31.40 -9.66 -49.89
CA SER A 275 -32.54 -9.41 -49.00
C SER A 275 -32.59 -10.39 -47.82
N SER A 276 -31.73 -11.41 -47.80
CA SER A 276 -31.71 -12.43 -46.74
C SER A 276 -31.19 -11.86 -45.41
N SER A 277 -31.75 -12.33 -44.30
CA SER A 277 -31.30 -11.97 -42.96
C SER A 277 -31.45 -13.13 -41.98
N VAL A 278 -30.39 -13.36 -41.20
CA VAL A 278 -30.47 -14.21 -40.01
C VAL A 278 -30.77 -13.41 -38.74
N VAL A 279 -30.73 -12.08 -38.82
CA VAL A 279 -30.92 -11.17 -37.69
C VAL A 279 -32.40 -10.77 -37.61
N PRO A 280 -33.13 -11.11 -36.52
CA PRO A 280 -34.53 -10.75 -36.35
C PRO A 280 -34.77 -9.24 -36.46
N GLY A 281 -35.83 -8.86 -37.18
CA GLY A 281 -36.29 -7.46 -37.26
C GLY A 281 -35.53 -6.57 -38.23
N VAL A 282 -34.48 -7.07 -38.91
CA VAL A 282 -33.72 -6.30 -39.91
C VAL A 282 -33.44 -7.15 -41.15
N SER A 283 -33.36 -6.51 -42.31
CA SER A 283 -33.06 -7.14 -43.61
C SER A 283 -31.58 -6.96 -43.97
N ASN A 284 -31.10 -7.71 -44.97
CA ASN A 284 -29.74 -7.56 -45.54
C ASN A 284 -28.59 -8.01 -44.62
N TYR A 285 -28.84 -8.91 -43.66
CA TYR A 285 -27.83 -9.45 -42.74
C TYR A 285 -27.69 -10.97 -42.87
N PRO A 286 -27.08 -11.50 -43.95
CA PRO A 286 -26.77 -12.91 -44.04
C PRO A 286 -25.82 -13.35 -42.92
N ALA A 287 -25.86 -14.64 -42.58
CA ALA A 287 -24.94 -15.21 -41.59
C ALA A 287 -23.48 -15.03 -42.03
N TYR A 288 -22.63 -14.62 -41.11
CA TYR A 288 -21.20 -14.51 -41.35
C TYR A 288 -20.60 -15.88 -41.74
N LYS A 289 -19.74 -15.87 -42.75
CA LYS A 289 -18.90 -17.01 -43.14
C LYS A 289 -17.48 -16.51 -43.38
N ALA A 290 -16.49 -17.23 -42.87
CA ALA A 290 -15.08 -16.90 -43.10
C ALA A 290 -14.79 -16.87 -44.61
N GLY A 291 -14.16 -15.79 -45.09
CA GLY A 291 -13.85 -15.59 -46.51
C GLY A 291 -14.99 -15.04 -47.38
N MET A 292 -16.13 -14.63 -46.81
CA MET A 292 -17.21 -13.99 -47.58
C MET A 292 -16.76 -12.65 -48.17
N VAL A 293 -17.30 -12.32 -49.36
CA VAL A 293 -17.10 -11.01 -49.98
C VAL A 293 -17.95 -9.97 -49.23
N VAL A 294 -17.35 -8.82 -48.89
CA VAL A 294 -18.04 -7.67 -48.29
C VAL A 294 -18.30 -6.64 -49.38
N ASN A 295 -19.57 -6.32 -49.59
CA ASN A 295 -20.03 -5.49 -50.72
C ASN A 295 -20.27 -4.02 -50.35
N GLU A 296 -19.84 -3.57 -49.17
CA GLU A 296 -20.07 -2.21 -48.71
C GLU A 296 -18.89 -1.60 -47.93
N THR A 297 -18.85 -0.27 -47.93
CA THR A 297 -17.98 0.54 -47.07
C THR A 297 -18.74 1.79 -46.64
N PRO A 298 -18.83 2.12 -45.33
CA PRO A 298 -18.25 1.39 -44.19
C PRO A 298 -18.92 0.03 -43.95
N ILE A 299 -18.18 -0.90 -43.33
CA ILE A 299 -18.65 -2.25 -43.03
C ILE A 299 -19.57 -2.21 -41.81
N ARG A 300 -20.74 -2.84 -41.88
CA ARG A 300 -21.63 -3.03 -40.73
C ARG A 300 -21.68 -4.49 -40.30
N LEU A 301 -21.46 -4.71 -39.02
CA LEU A 301 -21.37 -6.04 -38.40
C LEU A 301 -22.41 -6.19 -37.29
N VAL A 302 -22.87 -7.43 -37.09
CA VAL A 302 -23.71 -7.80 -35.95
C VAL A 302 -22.99 -8.85 -35.12
N TYR A 303 -22.78 -8.54 -33.84
CA TYR A 303 -22.22 -9.46 -32.87
C TYR A 303 -23.31 -10.01 -31.95
N ARG A 304 -23.18 -11.29 -31.59
CA ARG A 304 -23.91 -11.90 -30.47
C ARG A 304 -23.04 -11.82 -29.21
N ILE A 305 -23.66 -11.37 -28.13
CA ILE A 305 -23.06 -11.35 -26.80
C ILE A 305 -23.93 -12.26 -25.92
N PRO A 306 -23.36 -13.32 -25.30
CA PRO A 306 -24.10 -14.14 -24.35
C PRO A 306 -24.69 -13.27 -23.25
N LYS A 307 -25.94 -13.54 -22.86
CA LYS A 307 -26.62 -12.79 -21.79
C LYS A 307 -25.84 -12.85 -20.47
N SER A 308 -25.09 -13.93 -20.23
CA SER A 308 -24.17 -14.07 -19.09
C SER A 308 -23.06 -13.02 -19.07
N ASN A 309 -22.65 -12.51 -20.23
CA ASN A 309 -21.60 -11.49 -20.39
C ASN A 309 -22.16 -10.07 -20.43
N TYR A 310 -23.48 -9.91 -20.43
CA TYR A 310 -24.11 -8.61 -20.29
C TYR A 310 -24.36 -8.30 -18.80
N ARG A 311 -23.90 -7.13 -18.37
CA ARG A 311 -24.13 -6.58 -17.03
C ARG A 311 -24.57 -5.13 -17.17
N ALA A 312 -25.77 -4.81 -16.68
CA ALA A 312 -26.23 -3.43 -16.64
C ALA A 312 -25.34 -2.62 -15.68
N TYR A 313 -24.62 -1.64 -16.23
CA TYR A 313 -24.03 -0.59 -15.41
C TYR A 313 -25.17 0.25 -14.82
N SER A 314 -25.04 0.60 -13.54
CA SER A 314 -26.09 1.22 -12.73
C SER A 314 -26.76 2.41 -13.44
N GLY A 315 -28.07 2.33 -13.65
CA GLY A 315 -28.98 3.49 -13.63
C GLY A 315 -29.13 4.37 -14.88
N TYR A 316 -28.40 4.13 -15.97
CA TYR A 316 -28.74 4.77 -17.26
C TYR A 316 -29.53 3.79 -18.12
N THR A 317 -30.72 4.26 -18.47
CA THR A 317 -31.75 3.61 -19.29
C THR A 317 -31.17 2.81 -20.45
N ASP A 318 -31.81 1.66 -20.65
CA ASP A 318 -31.92 0.89 -21.91
C ASP A 318 -31.31 1.62 -23.12
N LEU A 319 -30.24 1.07 -23.68
CA LEU A 319 -29.65 1.59 -24.90
C LEU A 319 -30.66 1.40 -26.03
N MET A 320 -31.30 2.51 -26.41
CA MET A 320 -32.23 2.62 -27.52
C MET A 320 -31.60 2.10 -28.82
N VAL A 321 -32.37 1.26 -29.53
CA VAL A 321 -32.27 1.07 -30.97
C VAL A 321 -33.34 1.96 -31.59
N ASP A 322 -32.92 2.97 -32.36
CA ASP A 322 -33.73 3.78 -33.29
C ASP A 322 -35.21 3.98 -32.91
N GLY A 323 -35.47 4.52 -31.71
CA GLY A 323 -36.80 5.00 -31.31
C GLY A 323 -37.90 3.94 -31.10
N ALA A 324 -37.62 2.64 -31.00
CA ALA A 324 -38.65 1.65 -30.68
C ALA A 324 -38.20 0.62 -29.62
N PRO A 325 -39.04 0.29 -28.62
CA PRO A 325 -38.75 -0.80 -27.69
C PRO A 325 -38.77 -2.14 -28.43
N LEU A 326 -37.70 -2.93 -28.29
CA LEU A 326 -37.69 -4.31 -28.76
C LEU A 326 -38.65 -5.14 -27.90
N PRO A 327 -39.54 -5.96 -28.50
CA PRO A 327 -40.33 -6.91 -27.74
C PRO A 327 -39.40 -7.92 -27.08
N HIS A 328 -39.62 -8.11 -25.78
CA HIS A 328 -39.00 -9.12 -24.92
C HIS A 328 -38.71 -10.43 -25.68
N GLN A 329 -37.43 -10.71 -25.96
CA GLN A 329 -36.98 -12.06 -26.31
C GLN A 329 -35.92 -12.53 -25.31
N PRO A 330 -36.06 -13.75 -24.77
CA PRO A 330 -35.06 -14.33 -23.91
C PRO A 330 -33.89 -14.77 -24.80
N ASP A 331 -32.68 -14.31 -24.47
CA ASP A 331 -31.39 -15.03 -24.66
C ASP A 331 -30.30 -14.38 -25.52
N THR A 332 -30.49 -13.21 -26.15
CA THR A 332 -29.35 -12.45 -26.74
C THR A 332 -29.66 -10.96 -26.92
N ILE A 333 -28.72 -10.06 -26.60
CA ILE A 333 -28.81 -8.62 -26.89
C ILE A 333 -27.99 -8.31 -28.15
N ILE A 334 -28.57 -7.55 -29.09
CA ILE A 334 -27.96 -7.16 -30.38
C ILE A 334 -27.27 -5.80 -30.23
N ARG A 335 -26.01 -5.65 -30.66
CA ARG A 335 -25.30 -4.36 -30.69
C ARG A 335 -24.70 -4.08 -32.07
N TRP A 336 -24.88 -2.84 -32.55
CA TRP A 336 -24.34 -2.34 -33.82
C TRP A 336 -22.99 -1.65 -33.58
N LEU A 337 -21.93 -2.05 -34.27
CA LEU A 337 -20.71 -1.25 -34.40
C LEU A 337 -20.58 -0.76 -35.85
N ILE A 338 -20.47 0.55 -36.03
CA ILE A 338 -20.09 1.19 -37.30
C ILE A 338 -18.58 1.46 -37.20
N ASP A 339 -17.78 0.72 -37.96
CA ASP A 339 -16.34 1.03 -38.07
C ASP A 339 -16.14 2.06 -39.18
N ARG A 340 -15.57 3.24 -38.84
CA ARG A 340 -15.16 4.24 -39.83
C ARG A 340 -13.66 4.08 -40.09
N PRO A 341 -13.20 3.95 -41.34
CA PRO A 341 -11.78 4.00 -41.63
C PRO A 341 -11.19 5.33 -41.15
N ARG A 342 -10.08 5.27 -40.42
CA ARG A 342 -9.19 6.44 -40.25
C ARG A 342 -8.55 6.71 -41.62
N SER A 343 -8.78 7.91 -42.14
CA SER A 343 -8.10 8.47 -43.32
C SER A 343 -6.62 8.71 -43.04
#